data_AF-A0A1M7R4W2-F1
#
_entry.id   AF-A0A1M7R4W2-F1
#
_cell.length_a   1.000
_cell.length_b   1.000
_cell.length_c   1.000
_cell.angle_alpha   90.00
_cell.angle_beta   90.00
_cell.angle_gamma   90.00
#
_symmetry.space_group_name_H-M   'P 1'
#
loop_
_entity.id
_entity.type
_entity.pdbx_description
1 polymer ?
#
loop_
_entity_poly.entity_id
_entity_poly.type
_entity_poly.pdbx_seq_one_letter_code
_entity_poly.pdbx_strand_id
1 'polypeptide(L)'
;MARPSTAPSKQLSRRTLVSIKRDQNTVSPRVVWEHEIPILQAIHGEDEVQVLDPSTLDEGYSAKTSSALLPYNKQQDNPVKPSDSQCIGFVFIGDPESEYNRLIDAYGNSAEDAKTPMARFVYGRFQERRFAPLLGKPELSDLPAAQLVEIILSTGYIDHVAHDAPREERMAVAEREKRLRALPADQLLKIATERALEPA
;
A
#
# COMPACT_ATOMS: atom_id res chain seq x y z
N MET A 1 -28.98 -10.44 4.33
CA MET A 1 -28.19 -9.42 5.05
C MET A 1 -27.17 -10.15 5.91
N ALA A 2 -25.90 -10.19 5.49
CA ALA A 2 -24.85 -10.89 6.23
C ALA A 2 -24.41 -10.03 7.42
N ARG A 3 -24.37 -10.62 8.61
CA ARG A 3 -23.86 -9.99 9.83
C ARG A 3 -22.35 -9.74 9.68
N PRO A 4 -21.80 -8.59 10.12
CA PRO A 4 -20.36 -8.40 10.15
C PRO A 4 -19.74 -9.41 11.11
N SER A 5 -18.72 -10.13 10.64
CA SER A 5 -17.95 -11.09 11.41
C SER A 5 -17.28 -10.38 12.60
N THR A 6 -17.65 -10.75 13.82
CA THR A 6 -17.04 -10.28 15.07
C THR A 6 -15.90 -11.20 15.52
N ALA A 7 -14.99 -11.56 14.61
CA ALA A 7 -13.68 -12.03 15.03
C ALA A 7 -12.88 -10.80 15.50
N PRO A 8 -12.10 -10.87 16.59
CA PRO A 8 -11.17 -9.79 16.92
C PRO A 8 -10.26 -9.61 15.71
N SER A 9 -10.38 -8.47 15.03
CA SER A 9 -9.58 -8.18 13.85
C SER A 9 -8.12 -8.23 14.28
N LYS A 10 -7.38 -9.19 13.73
CA LYS A 10 -5.93 -9.29 13.88
C LYS A 10 -5.34 -7.90 13.62
N GLN A 11 -4.62 -7.35 14.59
CA GLN A 11 -4.00 -6.03 14.42
C GLN A 11 -2.93 -6.17 13.34
N LEU A 12 -3.19 -5.55 12.19
CA LEU A 12 -2.34 -5.60 11.01
C LEU A 12 -2.18 -4.17 10.53
N SER A 13 -0.93 -3.74 10.40
CA SER A 13 -0.69 -2.40 9.90
C SER A 13 -1.05 -2.32 8.43
N ARG A 14 -1.90 -1.35 8.07
CA ARG A 14 -2.33 -1.12 6.70
C ARG A 14 -1.73 0.15 6.12
N ARG A 15 -1.67 0.20 4.79
CA ARG A 15 -1.31 1.41 4.04
C ARG A 15 -2.50 2.36 4.05
N THR A 16 -2.29 3.58 4.49
CA THR A 16 -3.35 4.56 4.74
C THR A 16 -2.97 5.94 4.25
N LEU A 17 -3.98 6.74 3.95
CA LEU A 17 -3.81 8.13 3.53
C LEU A 17 -3.93 9.03 4.75
N VAL A 18 -2.96 9.90 4.95
CA VAL A 18 -3.00 10.92 5.99
C VAL A 18 -2.83 12.31 5.39
N SER A 19 -3.49 13.31 5.98
CA SER A 19 -3.10 14.70 5.82
C SER A 19 -2.10 15.06 6.90
N ILE A 20 -1.07 15.81 6.51
CA ILE A 20 -0.12 16.40 7.43
C ILE A 20 -0.19 17.91 7.24
N LYS A 21 -0.65 18.61 8.27
CA LYS A 21 -0.64 20.07 8.30
C LYS A 21 0.69 20.54 8.88
N ARG A 22 1.46 21.28 8.08
CA ARG A 22 2.82 21.75 8.46
C ARG A 22 2.82 23.16 9.02
N ASP A 23 1.88 23.98 8.57
CA ASP A 23 1.66 25.35 9.00
C ASP A 23 0.19 25.74 8.79
N GLN A 24 -0.19 27.01 9.00
CA GLN A 24 -1.58 27.45 8.86
C GLN A 24 -2.16 27.29 7.44
N ASN A 25 -1.32 27.21 6.41
CA ASN A 25 -1.73 27.25 5.01
C ASN A 25 -1.33 26.00 4.20
N THR A 26 -0.49 25.12 4.75
CA THR A 26 0.10 23.98 4.04
C THR A 26 -0.41 22.67 4.62
N VAL A 27 -1.31 22.02 3.89
CA VAL A 27 -1.76 20.64 4.14
C VAL A 27 -1.24 19.76 3.00
N SER A 28 -0.52 18.71 3.34
CA SER A 28 0.04 17.76 2.36
C SER A 28 -0.54 16.37 2.57
N PRO A 29 -1.24 15.78 1.58
CA PRO A 29 -1.66 14.39 1.64
C PRO A 29 -0.43 13.47 1.46
N ARG A 30 -0.34 12.41 2.27
CA ARG A 30 0.74 11.43 2.20
C ARG A 30 0.20 10.03 2.46
N VAL A 31 0.65 9.07 1.66
CA VAL A 31 0.34 7.65 1.87
C VAL A 31 1.47 7.04 2.69
N VAL A 32 1.13 6.46 3.84
CA VAL A 32 2.07 5.88 4.82
C VAL A 32 1.53 4.57 5.36
N TRP A 33 2.36 3.81 6.08
CA TRP A 33 1.83 2.71 6.89
C TRP A 33 1.22 3.24 8.20
N GLU A 34 0.18 2.59 8.71
CA GLU A 34 -0.46 2.98 9.97
C GLU A 34 0.52 3.04 11.15
N HIS A 35 1.52 2.16 11.18
CA HIS A 35 2.57 2.18 12.19
C HIS A 35 3.59 3.32 12.01
N GLU A 36 3.44 4.20 11.01
CA GLU A 36 4.21 5.43 10.89
C GLU A 36 3.46 6.63 11.47
N ILE A 37 2.14 6.53 11.69
CA ILE A 37 1.32 7.65 12.16
C ILE A 37 1.81 8.18 13.52
N PRO A 38 2.10 7.35 14.54
CA PRO A 38 2.62 7.85 15.81
C PRO A 38 3.96 8.60 15.70
N ILE A 39 4.80 8.23 14.72
CA ILE A 39 6.04 8.95 14.40
C ILE A 39 5.72 10.32 13.82
N LEU A 40 4.79 10.39 12.85
CA LEU A 40 4.37 11.65 12.25
C LEU A 40 3.71 12.58 13.27
N GLN A 41 2.89 12.03 14.18
CA GLN A 41 2.27 12.79 15.27
C GLN A 41 3.32 13.32 16.25
N ALA A 42 4.37 12.55 16.55
CA ALA A 42 5.48 13.04 17.37
C ALA A 42 6.28 14.17 16.69
N ILE A 43 6.34 14.19 15.36
CA ILE A 43 7.05 15.23 14.58
C ILE A 43 6.20 16.49 14.40
N HIS A 44 4.91 16.33 14.08
CA HIS A 44 4.04 17.42 13.63
C HIS A 44 3.00 17.85 14.67
N GLY A 45 2.75 17.05 15.70
CA GLY A 45 1.65 17.19 16.64
C GLY A 45 0.50 16.22 16.34
N GLU A 46 -0.18 15.73 17.38
CA GLU A 46 -1.29 14.77 17.25
C GLU A 46 -2.45 15.30 16.41
N ASP A 47 -2.82 16.57 16.60
CA ASP A 47 -3.95 17.22 15.92
C ASP A 47 -3.64 17.58 14.45
N GLU A 48 -2.36 17.58 14.07
CA GLU A 48 -1.89 18.01 12.75
C GLU A 48 -1.75 16.84 11.76
N VAL A 49 -1.97 15.61 12.23
CA VAL A 49 -1.97 14.39 11.40
C VAL A 49 -3.34 13.74 11.46
N GLN A 50 -4.05 13.73 10.33
CA GLN A 50 -5.40 13.16 10.27
C GLN A 50 -5.49 12.08 9.20
N VAL A 51 -6.13 10.96 9.53
CA VAL A 51 -6.43 9.91 8.54
C VAL A 51 -7.54 10.41 7.63
N LEU A 52 -7.29 10.40 6.32
CA LEU A 52 -8.24 10.80 5.31
C LEU A 52 -8.95 9.60 4.69
N ASP A 53 -10.16 9.84 4.20
CA ASP A 53 -10.85 8.88 3.34
C ASP A 53 -10.07 8.74 2.01
N PRO A 54 -9.75 7.53 1.55
CA PRO A 54 -9.05 7.30 0.29
C PRO A 54 -9.72 7.96 -0.93
N SER A 55 -11.05 8.12 -0.89
CA SER A 55 -11.82 8.79 -1.95
C SER A 55 -11.43 10.25 -2.18
N THR A 56 -10.79 10.90 -1.20
CA THR A 56 -10.25 12.27 -1.35
C THR A 56 -9.17 12.38 -2.43
N LEU A 57 -8.42 11.30 -2.72
CA LEU A 57 -7.46 11.29 -3.83
C LEU A 57 -8.13 11.27 -5.21
N ASP A 58 -9.40 10.88 -5.26
CA ASP A 58 -10.16 10.76 -6.49
C ASP A 58 -10.97 12.03 -6.80
N GLU A 59 -10.90 13.05 -5.95
CA GLU A 59 -11.55 14.32 -6.19
C GLU A 59 -11.00 14.98 -7.46
N GLY A 60 -11.90 15.25 -8.42
CA GLY A 60 -11.52 15.78 -9.74
C GLY A 60 -11.01 14.73 -10.73
N TYR A 61 -10.92 13.45 -10.34
CA TYR A 61 -10.62 12.37 -11.27
C TYR A 61 -11.80 12.11 -12.22
N SER A 62 -11.52 12.06 -13.52
CA SER A 62 -12.45 11.61 -14.54
C SER A 62 -11.80 10.48 -15.33
N ALA A 63 -12.45 9.31 -15.34
CA ALA A 63 -12.04 8.17 -16.15
C ALA A 63 -12.08 8.46 -17.66
N LYS A 64 -12.75 9.53 -18.07
CA LYS A 64 -12.79 10.01 -19.46
C LYS A 64 -11.92 11.24 -19.59
N THR A 65 -10.93 11.18 -20.48
CA THR A 65 -10.13 12.34 -20.84
C THR A 65 -11.01 13.41 -21.49
N SER A 66 -10.79 14.68 -21.14
CA SER A 66 -11.54 15.80 -21.70
C SER A 66 -11.43 15.82 -23.23
N SER A 67 -12.56 15.99 -23.91
CA SER A 67 -12.62 16.03 -25.38
C SER A 67 -11.79 17.16 -26.00
N ALA A 68 -11.44 18.17 -25.22
CA ALA A 68 -10.55 19.26 -25.61
C ALA A 68 -9.07 18.83 -25.79
N LEU A 69 -8.65 17.70 -25.19
CA LEU A 69 -7.29 17.15 -25.29
C LEU A 69 -7.15 16.06 -26.36
N LEU A 70 -8.28 15.59 -26.92
CA LEU A 70 -8.35 14.60 -27.99
C LEU A 70 -7.81 15.04 -29.36
N PRO A 71 -7.83 16.33 -29.78
CA PRO A 71 -7.39 16.71 -31.14
C PRO A 71 -5.90 16.43 -31.42
N TYR A 72 -5.07 16.32 -30.38
CA TYR A 72 -3.61 16.25 -30.50
C TYR A 72 -3.01 14.87 -30.16
N ASN A 73 -3.75 13.95 -29.52
CA ASN A 73 -3.26 12.63 -29.15
C ASN A 73 -4.15 11.51 -29.71
N LYS A 74 -3.57 10.64 -30.57
CA LYS A 74 -4.28 9.51 -31.21
C LYS A 74 -4.55 8.33 -30.26
N GLN A 75 -3.80 8.24 -29.17
CA GLN A 75 -4.01 7.30 -28.06
C GLN A 75 -3.59 8.04 -26.79
N GLN A 76 -4.50 8.14 -25.81
CA GLN A 76 -4.13 8.51 -24.45
C GLN A 76 -4.45 7.32 -23.57
N ASP A 77 -3.48 6.91 -22.76
CA ASP A 77 -3.72 5.92 -21.73
C ASP A 77 -4.84 6.43 -20.82
N ASN A 78 -5.78 5.53 -20.48
CA ASN A 78 -6.77 5.87 -19.48
C ASN A 78 -6.03 6.15 -18.17
N PRO A 79 -6.19 7.34 -17.57
CA PRO A 79 -5.51 7.65 -16.32
C PRO A 79 -5.93 6.60 -15.28
N VAL A 80 -4.95 6.02 -14.58
CA VAL A 80 -5.25 5.10 -13.48
C VAL A 80 -5.89 5.93 -12.36
N LYS A 81 -6.94 5.39 -11.74
CA LYS A 81 -7.59 6.03 -10.60
C LYS A 81 -6.55 6.26 -9.50
N PRO A 82 -6.35 7.49 -9.01
CA PRO A 82 -5.28 7.80 -8.05
C PRO A 82 -5.30 6.90 -6.83
N SER A 83 -6.48 6.64 -6.23
CA SER A 83 -6.60 5.71 -5.09
C SER A 83 -6.05 4.32 -5.37
N ASP A 84 -6.25 3.81 -6.59
CA ASP A 84 -5.92 2.43 -6.97
C ASP A 84 -4.42 2.27 -7.20
N SER A 85 -3.73 3.35 -7.58
CA SER A 85 -2.27 3.37 -7.75
C SER A 85 -1.48 3.44 -6.44
N GLN A 86 -2.13 3.82 -5.34
CA GLN A 86 -1.45 4.10 -4.06
C GLN A 86 -1.47 2.91 -3.09
N CYS A 87 -2.03 1.77 -3.50
CA CYS A 87 -2.07 0.54 -2.71
C CYS A 87 -2.70 0.74 -1.32
N ILE A 88 -3.68 1.64 -1.20
CA ILE A 88 -4.33 1.93 0.08
C ILE A 88 -5.10 0.70 0.56
N GLY A 89 -5.03 0.40 1.85
CA GLY A 89 -5.62 -0.79 2.48
C GLY A 89 -4.76 -2.05 2.39
N PHE A 90 -3.64 -2.01 1.66
CA PHE A 90 -2.66 -3.10 1.64
C PHE A 90 -2.14 -3.35 3.05
N VAL A 91 -1.89 -4.62 3.37
CA VAL A 91 -1.36 -5.04 4.66
C VAL A 91 0.17 -5.07 4.57
N PHE A 92 0.84 -4.56 5.59
CA PHE A 92 2.29 -4.60 5.67
C PHE A 92 2.78 -6.05 5.70
N ILE A 93 3.66 -6.42 4.77
CA ILE A 93 4.36 -7.71 4.74
C ILE A 93 5.86 -7.42 4.80
N GLY A 94 6.50 -7.83 5.87
CA GLY A 94 7.92 -7.60 6.06
C GLY A 94 8.40 -8.05 7.44
N ASP A 95 9.71 -8.12 7.58
CA ASP A 95 10.34 -8.42 8.86
C ASP A 95 10.26 -7.21 9.82
N PRO A 96 9.76 -7.37 11.06
CA PRO A 96 9.63 -6.26 12.00
C PRO A 96 10.92 -5.55 12.37
N GLU A 97 12.05 -6.26 12.43
CA GLU A 97 13.35 -5.66 12.78
C GLU A 97 13.86 -4.79 11.63
N SER A 98 13.75 -5.31 10.41
CA SER A 98 14.10 -4.59 9.18
C SER A 98 13.26 -3.32 9.01
N GLU A 99 11.95 -3.39 9.26
CA GLU A 99 11.08 -2.22 9.20
C GLU A 99 11.41 -1.20 10.28
N TYR A 100 11.64 -1.66 11.51
CA TYR A 100 12.03 -0.77 12.61
C TYR A 100 13.32 0.01 12.29
N ASN A 101 14.31 -0.66 11.69
CA ASN A 101 15.54 -0.01 11.24
C ASN A 101 15.30 0.97 10.08
N ARG A 102 14.44 0.61 9.11
CA ARG A 102 14.02 1.53 8.04
C ARG A 102 13.42 2.82 8.62
N LEU A 103 12.60 2.72 9.65
CA LEU A 103 11.97 3.89 10.30
C LEU A 103 12.98 4.78 11.01
N ILE A 104 14.00 4.19 11.64
CA ILE A 104 15.13 4.94 12.23
C ILE A 104 15.81 5.78 11.15
N ASP A 105 16.11 5.17 10.01
CA ASP A 105 16.81 5.85 8.92
C ASP A 105 15.93 6.90 8.21
N ALA A 106 14.62 6.62 8.08
CA ALA A 106 13.70 7.46 7.34
C ALA A 106 13.29 8.75 8.08
N TYR A 107 13.16 8.70 9.41
CA TYR A 107 12.62 9.81 10.21
C TYR A 107 13.67 10.53 11.05
N GLY A 108 14.91 10.04 11.09
CA GLY A 108 16.00 10.69 11.81
C GLY A 108 15.77 10.71 13.33
N ASN A 109 16.29 11.74 13.99
CA ASN A 109 16.30 11.85 15.45
C ASN A 109 15.19 12.75 16.00
N SER A 110 14.83 12.53 17.26
CA SER A 110 13.85 13.33 17.99
C SER A 110 14.32 14.77 18.15
N ALA A 111 13.38 15.72 18.07
CA ALA A 111 13.63 17.11 18.37
C ALA A 111 13.92 17.34 19.86
N GLU A 112 13.39 16.50 20.75
CA GLU A 112 13.62 16.56 22.20
C GLU A 112 15.01 16.02 22.59
N ASP A 113 15.45 14.96 21.91
CA ASP A 113 16.78 14.38 22.08
C ASP A 113 17.38 14.01 20.72
N ALA A 114 18.30 14.86 20.26
CA ALA A 114 18.98 14.71 18.98
C ALA A 114 19.85 13.45 18.87
N LYS A 115 20.05 12.67 19.95
CA LYS A 115 20.76 11.38 19.93
C LYS A 115 19.81 10.18 19.84
N THR A 116 18.52 10.40 20.02
CA THR A 116 17.52 9.33 20.03
C THR A 116 16.75 9.32 18.72
N PRO A 117 16.82 8.24 17.92
CA PRO A 117 16.00 8.09 16.71
C PRO A 117 14.50 8.22 17.01
N MET A 118 13.74 8.84 16.10
CA MET A 118 12.32 9.09 16.32
C MET A 118 11.52 7.80 16.52
N ALA A 119 11.80 6.76 15.73
CA ALA A 119 11.18 5.44 15.92
C ALA A 119 11.43 4.87 17.34
N ARG A 120 12.61 5.13 17.91
CA ARG A 120 12.97 4.72 19.28
C ARG A 120 12.30 5.57 20.35
N PHE A 121 12.17 6.87 20.09
CA PHE A 121 11.45 7.79 20.98
C PHE A 121 9.98 7.36 21.11
N VAL A 122 9.34 7.01 19.99
CA VAL A 122 7.92 6.64 19.95
C VAL A 122 7.67 5.21 20.45
N TYR A 123 8.45 4.23 19.96
CA TYR A 123 8.17 2.82 20.23
C TYR A 123 9.03 2.19 21.33
N GLY A 124 10.02 2.92 21.85
CA GLY A 124 11.06 2.35 22.71
C GLY A 124 12.08 1.54 21.91
N ARG A 125 12.95 0.81 22.60
CA ARG A 125 13.93 -0.06 21.91
C ARG A 125 13.24 -1.24 21.25
N PHE A 126 13.74 -1.71 20.11
CA PHE A 126 13.21 -2.92 19.48
C PHE A 126 13.19 -4.14 20.44
N GLN A 127 14.21 -4.26 21.30
CA GLN A 127 14.32 -5.33 22.30
C GLN A 127 13.19 -5.33 23.34
N GLU A 128 12.47 -4.21 23.51
CA GLU A 128 11.30 -4.10 24.38
C GLU A 128 10.05 -4.76 23.79
N ARG A 129 10.11 -5.23 22.53
CA ARG A 129 9.07 -6.00 21.83
C ARG A 129 7.71 -5.30 21.74
N ARG A 130 7.69 -3.98 21.79
CA ARG A 130 6.47 -3.15 21.64
C ARG A 130 6.10 -2.91 20.19
N PHE A 131 7.07 -2.88 19.28
CA PHE A 131 6.87 -2.55 17.87
C PHE A 131 6.29 -3.71 17.04
N ALA A 132 6.89 -4.91 17.14
CA ALA A 132 6.48 -6.06 16.33
C ALA A 132 4.98 -6.42 16.44
N PRO A 133 4.32 -6.34 17.62
CA PRO A 133 2.88 -6.55 17.73
C PRO A 133 2.02 -5.55 16.93
N LEU A 134 2.51 -4.32 16.67
CA LEU A 134 1.78 -3.31 15.91
C LEU A 134 1.68 -3.64 14.42
N LEU A 135 2.71 -4.28 13.88
CA LEU A 135 2.72 -4.75 12.49
C LEU A 135 1.80 -5.96 12.30
N GLY A 136 1.77 -6.83 13.32
CA GLY A 136 1.11 -8.11 13.28
C GLY A 136 1.89 -9.16 12.47
N LYS A 137 1.26 -10.31 12.25
CA LYS A 137 1.82 -11.42 11.46
C LYS A 137 0.83 -11.79 10.36
N PRO A 138 0.82 -11.10 9.22
CA PRO A 138 -0.18 -11.36 8.18
C PRO A 138 -0.07 -12.78 7.63
N GLU A 139 -1.21 -13.40 7.37
CA GLU A 139 -1.33 -14.60 6.53
C GLU A 139 -1.87 -14.19 5.16
N LEU A 140 -1.73 -15.05 4.14
CA LEU A 140 -2.22 -14.75 2.79
C LEU A 140 -3.74 -14.44 2.80
N SER A 141 -4.51 -15.08 3.68
CA SER A 141 -5.96 -14.82 3.83
C SER A 141 -6.30 -13.45 4.39
N ASP A 142 -5.34 -12.77 5.04
CA ASP A 142 -5.54 -11.43 5.60
C ASP A 142 -5.35 -10.32 4.55
N LEU A 143 -4.78 -10.67 3.39
CA LEU A 143 -4.40 -9.73 2.34
C LEU A 143 -5.59 -9.37 1.43
N PRO A 144 -5.69 -8.09 1.01
CA PRO A 144 -6.67 -7.70 0.02
C PRO A 144 -6.37 -8.33 -1.35
N ALA A 145 -7.42 -8.54 -2.15
CA ALA A 145 -7.33 -9.17 -3.48
C ALA A 145 -6.29 -8.52 -4.39
N ALA A 146 -6.20 -7.18 -4.40
CA ALA A 146 -5.22 -6.45 -5.20
C ALA A 146 -3.77 -6.80 -4.81
N GLN A 147 -3.50 -6.94 -3.51
CA GLN A 147 -2.18 -7.33 -3.02
C GLN A 147 -1.86 -8.80 -3.31
N LEU A 148 -2.85 -9.70 -3.24
CA LEU A 148 -2.69 -11.09 -3.68
C LEU A 148 -2.31 -11.18 -5.16
N VAL A 149 -2.92 -10.36 -6.02
CA VAL A 149 -2.56 -10.30 -7.45
C VAL A 149 -1.09 -9.90 -7.62
N GLU A 150 -0.62 -8.85 -6.93
CA GLU A 150 0.78 -8.43 -7.02
C GLU A 150 1.75 -9.53 -6.60
N ILE A 151 1.43 -10.24 -5.51
CA ILE A 151 2.23 -11.40 -5.06
C ILE A 151 2.26 -12.47 -6.15
N ILE A 152 1.10 -12.87 -6.70
CA ILE A 152 1.02 -13.88 -7.77
C ILE A 152 1.86 -13.48 -8.97
N LEU A 153 1.77 -12.22 -9.42
CA LEU A 153 2.56 -11.72 -10.54
C LEU A 153 4.06 -11.73 -10.24
N SER A 154 4.48 -11.42 -9.01
CA SER A 154 5.88 -11.46 -8.59
C SER A 154 6.51 -12.86 -8.64
N THR A 155 5.69 -13.92 -8.56
CA THR A 155 6.13 -15.32 -8.73
C THR A 155 6.35 -15.73 -10.19
N GLY A 156 6.20 -14.82 -11.15
CA GLY A 156 6.26 -15.18 -12.58
C GLY A 156 5.06 -16.01 -13.05
N TYR A 157 3.89 -15.86 -12.42
CA TYR A 157 2.66 -16.57 -12.84
C TYR A 157 2.22 -16.19 -14.27
N ILE A 158 2.56 -14.99 -14.70
CA ILE A 158 2.42 -14.53 -16.08
C ILE A 158 3.82 -14.16 -16.56
N ASP A 159 4.22 -14.73 -17.70
CA ASP A 159 5.55 -14.53 -18.26
C ASP A 159 5.80 -13.06 -18.57
N HIS A 160 6.99 -12.57 -18.22
CA HIS A 160 7.44 -11.25 -18.63
C HIS A 160 7.69 -11.25 -20.14
N VAL A 161 6.99 -10.37 -20.84
CA VAL A 161 7.18 -10.14 -22.27
C VAL A 161 7.98 -8.86 -22.48
N ALA A 162 9.04 -8.95 -23.28
CA ALA A 162 9.89 -7.80 -23.59
C ALA A 162 9.12 -6.71 -24.33
N HIS A 163 9.56 -5.45 -24.19
CA HIS A 163 8.85 -4.31 -24.78
C HIS A 163 8.80 -4.35 -26.32
N ASP A 164 9.81 -4.94 -26.96
CA ASP A 164 9.95 -5.13 -28.39
C ASP A 164 9.22 -6.38 -28.94
N ALA A 165 8.59 -7.17 -28.07
CA ALA A 165 7.85 -8.34 -28.48
C ALA A 165 6.63 -8.00 -29.37
N PRO A 166 6.18 -8.97 -30.19
CA PRO A 166 5.00 -8.82 -31.02
C PRO A 166 3.80 -8.28 -30.25
N ARG A 167 3.02 -7.40 -30.89
CA ARG A 167 1.83 -6.78 -30.28
C ARG A 167 0.85 -7.81 -29.74
N GLU A 168 0.68 -8.93 -30.45
CA GLU A 168 -0.22 -10.01 -30.07
C GLU A 168 0.18 -10.66 -28.73
N GLU A 169 1.48 -10.90 -28.53
CA GLU A 169 2.01 -11.46 -27.27
C GLU A 169 1.80 -10.49 -26.10
N ARG A 170 2.09 -9.21 -26.31
CA ARG A 170 1.85 -8.16 -25.30
C ARG A 170 0.36 -8.02 -24.95
N MET A 171 -0.52 -8.14 -25.94
CA MET A 171 -1.97 -8.12 -25.72
C MET A 171 -2.45 -9.37 -24.98
N ALA A 172 -1.91 -10.55 -25.28
CA ALA A 172 -2.25 -11.79 -24.59
C ALA A 172 -1.85 -11.74 -23.11
N VAL A 173 -0.68 -11.21 -22.78
CA VAL A 173 -0.24 -10.96 -21.39
C VAL A 173 -1.18 -9.99 -20.68
N ALA A 174 -1.46 -8.84 -21.29
CA ALA A 174 -2.38 -7.86 -20.71
C ALA A 174 -3.79 -8.43 -20.47
N GLU A 175 -4.26 -9.32 -21.35
CA GLU A 175 -5.54 -10.00 -21.17
C GLU A 175 -5.50 -11.02 -20.02
N ARG A 176 -4.41 -11.78 -19.88
CA ARG A 176 -4.21 -12.70 -18.75
C ARG A 176 -4.15 -11.94 -17.42
N GLU A 177 -3.43 -10.83 -17.35
CA GLU A 177 -3.39 -9.96 -16.17
C GLU A 177 -4.77 -9.41 -15.82
N LYS A 178 -5.52 -8.95 -16.83
CA LYS A 178 -6.89 -8.46 -16.65
C LYS A 178 -7.81 -9.55 -16.11
N ARG A 179 -7.69 -10.78 -16.62
CA ARG A 179 -8.47 -11.94 -16.14
C ARG A 179 -8.10 -12.27 -14.69
N LEU A 180 -6.82 -12.26 -14.34
CA LEU A 180 -6.34 -12.50 -12.98
C LEU A 180 -6.91 -11.46 -12.00
N ARG A 181 -6.85 -10.17 -12.34
CA ARG A 181 -7.44 -9.08 -11.52
C ARG A 181 -8.95 -9.16 -11.35
N ALA A 182 -9.64 -9.84 -12.27
CA ALA A 182 -11.08 -10.02 -12.22
C ALA A 182 -11.50 -11.25 -11.39
N LEU A 183 -10.56 -12.08 -10.91
CA LEU A 183 -10.88 -13.26 -10.13
C LEU A 183 -11.38 -12.89 -8.73
N PRO A 184 -12.31 -13.70 -8.17
CA PRO A 184 -12.70 -13.63 -6.77
C PRO A 184 -11.51 -13.83 -5.81
N ALA A 185 -11.59 -13.21 -4.62
CA ALA A 185 -10.51 -13.24 -3.62
C ALA A 185 -10.15 -14.66 -3.14
N ASP A 186 -11.12 -15.56 -3.03
CA ASP A 186 -10.92 -16.97 -2.68
C ASP A 186 -10.11 -17.73 -3.73
N GLN A 187 -10.33 -17.45 -5.01
CA GLN A 187 -9.56 -18.04 -6.10
C GLN A 187 -8.13 -17.48 -6.14
N LEU A 188 -7.98 -16.17 -5.92
CA LEU A 188 -6.66 -15.53 -5.80
C LEU A 188 -5.86 -16.10 -4.63
N LEU A 189 -6.50 -16.28 -3.47
CA LEU A 189 -5.88 -16.88 -2.30
C LEU A 189 -5.38 -18.31 -2.60
N LYS A 190 -6.18 -19.11 -3.30
CA LYS A 190 -5.80 -20.47 -3.70
C LYS A 190 -4.56 -20.46 -4.60
N ILE A 191 -4.56 -19.64 -5.64
CA ILE A 191 -3.42 -19.51 -6.57
C ILE A 191 -2.17 -19.03 -5.81
N ALA A 192 -2.30 -18.00 -4.97
CA ALA A 192 -1.17 -17.49 -4.18
C ALA A 192 -0.60 -18.56 -3.24
N THR A 193 -1.45 -19.37 -2.61
CA THR A 193 -1.02 -20.45 -1.72
C THR A 193 -0.31 -21.57 -2.48
N GLU A 194 -0.84 -21.97 -3.64
CA GLU A 194 -0.20 -22.98 -4.51
C GLU A 194 1.19 -22.53 -4.94
N ARG A 195 1.33 -21.27 -5.36
CA ARG A 195 2.62 -20.71 -5.80
C ARG A 195 3.60 -20.49 -4.66
N ALA A 196 3.14 -20.22 -3.44
CA ALA A 196 4.00 -20.12 -2.27
C ALA A 196 4.59 -21.49 -1.84
N LEU A 197 3.97 -22.60 -2.26
CA LEU A 197 4.41 -23.97 -1.95
C LEU A 197 5.29 -24.58 -3.05
N GLU A 198 5.35 -23.98 -4.25
CA GLU A 198 6.26 -24.40 -5.32
C GLU A 198 7.68 -23.91 -5.00
N PRO A 199 8.68 -24.81 -4.83
CA PRO A 199 10.06 -24.39 -4.66
C PRO A 199 10.57 -23.76 -5.97
N ALA A 200 11.22 -22.60 -5.83
CA ALA A 200 11.93 -21.92 -6.92
C ALA A 200 13.08 -22.76 -7.49
#